data_AF-A0A372DH14-F1
#
_entry.id   AF-A0A372DH14-F1
#
_cell.length_a   1.000
_cell.length_b   1.000
_cell.length_c   1.000
_cell.angle_alpha   90.00
_cell.angle_beta   90.00
_cell.angle_gamma   90.00
#
_symmetry.space_group_name_H-M   'P 1'
#
loop_
_entity.id
_entity.type
_entity.pdbx_description
1 polymer ?
#
loop_
_entity_poly.entity_id
_entity_poly.type
_entity_poly.pdbx_seq_one_letter_code
_entity_poly.pdbx_strand_id
1 'polypeptide(L)'
;MKTNRFFSILTASLAIVTIVPWAAPARADLIALGPGMSEPVLRSGTAGGSTSTSCGFVAGAPNHRLAVGQDFGSLRVKVQGGDGLTLLVVGPSGQFCIPAANGVAEMPGYWSAGNYEIFVGDRNPSGRQPYQLSISTN
;
A
#
# COMPACT_ATOMS: atom_id res chain seq x y z
N MET A 1 -5.43 73.05 37.08
CA MET A 1 -4.42 71.99 37.27
C MET A 1 -5.10 70.66 37.48
N LYS A 2 -5.02 69.74 36.50
CA LYS A 2 -5.10 68.28 36.69
C LYS A 2 -4.82 67.62 35.34
N THR A 3 -3.55 67.25 35.18
CA THR A 3 -3.04 66.45 34.07
C THR A 3 -3.46 65.00 34.30
N ASN A 4 -3.93 64.29 33.28
CA ASN A 4 -3.82 62.84 33.31
C ASN A 4 -3.57 62.28 31.91
N ARG A 5 -2.38 61.70 31.77
CA ARG A 5 -1.92 60.95 30.61
C ARG A 5 -2.33 59.50 30.81
N PHE A 6 -3.00 58.89 29.82
CA PHE A 6 -3.20 57.44 29.82
C PHE A 6 -2.69 56.83 28.51
N PHE A 7 -1.73 55.93 28.73
CA PHE A 7 -0.97 55.04 27.87
C PHE A 7 -1.68 54.50 26.62
N SER A 8 -1.06 54.64 25.44
CA SER A 8 -1.31 53.78 24.28
C SER A 8 -0.60 52.44 24.46
N ILE A 9 -1.34 51.33 24.44
CA ILE A 9 -0.78 49.98 24.40
C ILE A 9 -0.76 49.54 22.93
N LEU A 10 0.43 49.47 22.33
CA LEU A 10 0.63 48.80 21.05
C LEU A 10 0.57 47.28 21.27
N THR A 11 -0.51 46.64 20.82
CA THR A 11 -0.59 45.19 20.76
C THR A 11 0.15 44.69 19.52
N ALA A 12 1.33 44.11 19.70
CA ALA A 12 2.03 43.37 18.65
C ALA A 12 1.39 41.97 18.49
N SER A 13 0.69 41.75 17.38
CA SER A 13 0.08 40.45 17.06
C SER A 13 1.17 39.48 16.58
N LEU A 14 1.48 38.46 17.36
CA LEU A 14 2.40 37.39 16.97
C LEU A 14 1.64 36.34 16.14
N ALA A 15 1.80 36.34 14.82
CA ALA A 15 1.23 35.32 13.95
C ALA A 15 2.06 34.04 14.04
N ILE A 16 1.52 32.99 14.69
CA ILE A 16 2.12 31.67 14.72
C ILE A 16 1.77 30.97 13.41
N VAL A 17 2.74 30.85 12.49
CA VAL A 17 2.61 30.05 11.28
C VAL A 17 2.91 28.60 11.64
N THR A 18 1.88 27.77 11.74
CA THR A 18 2.04 26.32 11.88
C THR A 18 2.35 25.73 10.50
N ILE A 19 3.60 25.32 10.30
CA ILE A 19 3.98 24.53 9.13
C ILE A 19 3.40 23.13 9.35
N VAL A 20 2.29 22.81 8.70
CA VAL A 20 1.78 21.44 8.66
C VAL A 20 2.68 20.65 7.72
N PRO A 21 3.46 19.66 8.20
CA PRO A 21 4.24 18.84 7.30
C PRO A 21 3.30 18.06 6.39
N TRP A 22 3.34 18.33 5.09
CA TRP A 22 2.63 17.51 4.11
C TRP A 22 3.29 16.13 4.12
N ALA A 23 2.58 15.12 4.63
CA ALA A 23 3.03 13.74 4.52
C ALA A 23 3.13 13.37 3.03
N ALA A 24 4.35 13.14 2.55
CA ALA A 24 4.55 12.58 1.22
C ALA A 24 3.85 11.22 1.14
N PRO A 25 3.24 10.86 0.01
CA PRO A 25 2.66 9.52 -0.15
C PRO A 25 3.76 8.47 0.04
N ALA A 26 3.46 7.42 0.82
CA ALA A 26 4.36 6.30 0.97
C ALA A 26 4.66 5.70 -0.40
N ARG A 27 5.95 5.60 -0.77
CA ARG A 27 6.35 4.88 -1.99
C ARG A 27 6.05 3.39 -1.79
N ALA A 28 5.41 2.78 -2.79
CA ALA A 28 5.28 1.34 -2.86
C ALA A 28 6.67 0.68 -2.86
N ASP A 29 6.80 -0.43 -2.13
CA ASP A 29 8.02 -1.24 -2.13
C ASP A 29 8.22 -1.87 -3.51
N LEU A 30 9.43 -1.75 -4.09
CA LEU A 30 9.77 -2.31 -5.39
C LEU A 30 10.50 -3.64 -5.21
N ILE A 31 9.92 -4.70 -5.78
CA ILE A 31 10.45 -6.05 -5.75
C ILE A 31 10.89 -6.43 -7.16
N ALA A 32 12.19 -6.53 -7.39
CA ALA A 32 12.73 -7.04 -8.65
C ALA A 32 12.74 -8.57 -8.64
N LEU A 33 12.16 -9.18 -9.67
CA LEU A 33 12.08 -10.63 -9.85
C LEU A 33 12.83 -11.02 -11.13
N GLY A 34 13.78 -11.95 -11.02
CA GLY A 34 14.65 -12.33 -12.13
C GLY A 34 15.47 -13.58 -11.82
N PRO A 35 16.34 -14.02 -12.74
CA PRO A 35 17.16 -15.22 -12.54
C PRO A 35 17.98 -15.13 -11.24
N GLY A 36 18.00 -16.20 -10.46
CA GLY A 36 18.83 -16.30 -9.26
C GLY A 36 18.38 -15.43 -8.08
N MET A 37 17.14 -14.93 -8.10
CA MET A 37 16.54 -14.28 -6.93
C MET A 37 16.48 -15.24 -5.72
N SER A 38 16.69 -14.70 -4.51
CA SER A 38 16.54 -15.49 -3.28
C SER A 38 15.06 -15.67 -2.95
N GLU A 39 14.65 -16.92 -2.80
CA GLU A 39 13.25 -17.29 -2.58
C GLU A 39 13.03 -17.99 -1.23
N PRO A 40 11.83 -17.85 -0.62
CA PRO A 40 10.78 -16.92 -1.04
C PRO A 40 11.17 -15.46 -0.73
N VAL A 41 10.74 -14.53 -1.59
CA VAL A 41 10.78 -13.11 -1.25
C VAL A 41 9.67 -12.84 -0.24
N LEU A 42 10.05 -12.38 0.94
CA LEU A 42 9.11 -12.04 2.02
C LEU A 42 8.97 -10.53 2.18
N ARG A 43 7.73 -10.07 2.36
CA ARG A 43 7.38 -8.70 2.76
C ARG A 43 6.22 -8.72 3.74
N SER A 44 6.05 -7.63 4.46
CA SER A 44 4.91 -7.43 5.35
C SER A 44 4.28 -6.06 5.11
N GLY A 45 3.03 -5.92 5.49
CA GLY A 45 2.33 -4.65 5.42
C GLY A 45 0.98 -4.67 6.13
N THR A 46 0.20 -3.62 5.91
CA THR A 46 -1.16 -3.49 6.41
C THR A 46 -2.12 -3.43 5.23
N ALA A 47 -3.11 -4.31 5.23
CA ALA A 47 -4.12 -4.40 4.20
C ALA A 47 -5.23 -3.36 4.39
N GLY A 48 -5.98 -3.13 3.31
CA GLY A 48 -7.13 -2.24 3.30
C GLY A 48 -6.79 -0.83 2.83
N GLY A 49 -7.72 0.09 3.04
CA GLY A 49 -7.57 1.51 2.72
C GLY A 49 -8.93 2.18 2.53
N SER A 50 -8.94 3.39 1.96
CA SER A 50 -10.16 4.15 1.71
C SER A 50 -10.66 4.06 0.27
N THR A 51 -9.88 3.46 -0.64
CA THR A 51 -10.21 3.38 -2.05
C THR A 51 -11.07 2.15 -2.31
N SER A 52 -12.33 2.35 -2.72
CA SER A 52 -13.22 1.25 -3.08
C SER A 52 -12.95 0.76 -4.49
N THR A 53 -12.87 -0.56 -4.67
CA THR A 53 -12.67 -1.23 -5.96
C THR A 53 -13.61 -2.44 -6.07
N SER A 54 -13.65 -3.08 -7.24
CA SER A 54 -14.30 -4.39 -7.39
C SER A 54 -13.64 -5.51 -6.56
N CYS A 55 -12.43 -5.29 -6.06
CA CYS A 55 -11.69 -6.22 -5.22
C CYS A 55 -11.69 -5.84 -3.72
N GLY A 56 -12.67 -5.06 -3.28
CA GLY A 56 -12.73 -4.55 -1.91
C GLY A 56 -12.02 -3.20 -1.75
N PHE A 57 -11.64 -2.89 -0.52
CA PHE A 57 -11.05 -1.60 -0.16
C PHE A 57 -9.54 -1.71 -0.11
N VAL A 58 -8.85 -0.87 -0.86
CA VAL A 58 -7.39 -0.86 -1.00
C VAL A 58 -6.81 0.51 -0.65
N ALA A 59 -5.50 0.58 -0.46
CA ALA A 59 -4.78 1.82 -0.31
C ALA A 59 -4.85 2.68 -1.60
N GLY A 60 -4.61 3.99 -1.47
CA GLY A 60 -4.59 4.91 -2.64
C GLY A 60 -3.40 4.71 -3.58
N ALA A 61 -2.43 3.87 -3.19
CA ALA A 61 -1.28 3.46 -3.98
C ALA A 61 -1.04 1.96 -3.75
N PRO A 62 -0.38 1.25 -4.68
CA PRO A 62 -0.10 -0.17 -4.50
C PRO A 62 0.77 -0.42 -3.27
N ASN A 63 0.51 -1.52 -2.58
CA ASN A 63 1.32 -1.95 -1.44
C ASN A 63 2.73 -2.36 -1.90
N HIS A 64 2.82 -3.06 -3.03
CA HIS A 64 4.08 -3.47 -3.64
C HIS A 64 4.02 -3.30 -5.17
N ARG A 65 5.17 -3.04 -5.77
CA ARG A 65 5.39 -3.09 -7.21
C ARG A 65 6.33 -4.24 -7.52
N LEU A 66 5.97 -5.09 -8.48
CA LEU A 66 6.86 -6.15 -8.95
C LEU A 66 7.43 -5.74 -10.31
N ALA A 67 8.75 -5.78 -10.44
CA ALA A 67 9.44 -5.70 -11.72
C ALA A 67 9.83 -7.12 -12.13
N VAL A 68 8.99 -7.75 -12.95
CA VAL A 68 9.19 -9.11 -13.45
C VAL A 68 10.09 -9.03 -14.67
N GLY A 69 11.37 -9.37 -14.51
CA GLY A 69 12.41 -9.19 -15.54
C GLY A 69 12.40 -10.23 -16.65
N GLN A 70 11.69 -11.34 -16.48
CA GLN A 70 11.53 -12.41 -17.46
C GLN A 70 10.22 -13.16 -17.23
N ASP A 71 9.80 -13.94 -18.22
CA ASP A 71 8.67 -14.85 -18.04
C ASP A 71 8.99 -15.93 -17.01
N PHE A 72 8.07 -16.16 -16.09
CA PHE A 72 8.08 -17.28 -15.16
C PHE A 72 6.99 -18.28 -15.54
N GLY A 73 7.38 -19.52 -15.81
CA GLY A 73 6.44 -20.62 -16.06
C GLY A 73 5.54 -20.94 -14.85
N SER A 74 6.09 -20.75 -13.65
CA SER A 74 5.44 -21.03 -12.37
C SER A 74 5.97 -20.06 -11.32
N LEU A 75 5.19 -19.03 -11.02
CA LEU A 75 5.41 -18.09 -9.92
C LEU A 75 4.16 -18.04 -9.06
N ARG A 76 4.33 -18.04 -7.74
CA ARG A 76 3.25 -17.92 -6.76
C ARG A 76 3.42 -16.62 -5.99
N VAL A 77 2.45 -15.72 -6.11
CA VAL A 77 2.31 -14.55 -5.25
C VAL A 77 1.22 -14.87 -4.22
N LYS A 78 1.59 -14.98 -2.95
CA LYS A 78 0.67 -15.29 -1.84
C LYS A 78 0.70 -14.20 -0.79
N VAL A 79 -0.48 -13.79 -0.33
CA VAL A 79 -0.65 -13.00 0.89
C VAL A 79 -1.38 -13.81 1.95
N GLN A 80 -0.93 -13.70 3.19
CA GLN A 80 -1.51 -14.38 4.34
C GLN A 80 -1.72 -13.40 5.50
N GLY A 81 -2.89 -13.47 6.11
CA GLY A 81 -3.32 -12.68 7.27
C GLY A 81 -4.68 -13.17 7.75
N GLY A 82 -5.66 -12.28 7.88
CA GLY A 82 -7.03 -12.63 8.30
C GLY A 82 -8.02 -12.78 7.15
N ASP A 83 -9.21 -13.29 7.46
CA ASP A 83 -10.20 -13.74 6.48
C ASP A 83 -10.75 -12.65 5.56
N GLY A 84 -10.71 -11.39 6.00
CA GLY A 84 -11.18 -10.23 5.23
C GLY A 84 -10.30 -9.84 4.05
N LEU A 85 -9.09 -10.39 3.92
CA LEU A 85 -8.11 -9.99 2.92
C LEU A 85 -8.58 -10.18 1.48
N THR A 86 -8.09 -9.32 0.60
CA THR A 86 -8.16 -9.47 -0.85
C THR A 86 -6.81 -9.17 -1.48
N LEU A 87 -6.48 -9.87 -2.57
CA LEU A 87 -5.29 -9.64 -3.36
C LEU A 87 -5.72 -9.15 -4.75
N LEU A 88 -5.43 -7.90 -5.06
CA LEU A 88 -5.63 -7.32 -6.39
C LEU A 88 -4.26 -7.19 -7.07
N VAL A 89 -4.10 -7.91 -8.17
CA VAL A 89 -2.91 -7.88 -9.02
C VAL A 89 -3.27 -7.15 -10.31
N VAL A 90 -2.59 -6.05 -10.60
CA VAL A 90 -2.73 -5.31 -11.88
C VAL A 90 -1.42 -5.45 -12.64
N GLY A 91 -1.47 -6.04 -13.83
CA GLY A 91 -0.29 -6.30 -14.65
C GLY A 91 -0.55 -6.14 -16.15
N PRO A 92 0.44 -6.50 -17.00
CA PRO A 92 0.35 -6.34 -18.45
C PRO A 92 -0.86 -7.05 -19.08
N SER A 93 -1.22 -8.22 -18.54
CA SER A 93 -2.31 -9.06 -19.04
C SER A 93 -3.69 -8.68 -18.49
N GLY A 94 -3.78 -7.67 -17.62
CA GLY A 94 -5.03 -7.23 -17.00
C GLY A 94 -4.98 -7.22 -15.47
N GLN A 95 -6.16 -7.22 -14.85
CA GLN A 95 -6.31 -7.23 -13.39
C GLN A 95 -6.96 -8.52 -12.91
N PHE A 96 -6.48 -9.03 -11.77
CA PHE A 96 -6.99 -10.23 -11.12
C PHE A 96 -7.29 -9.92 -9.67
N CYS A 97 -8.51 -10.28 -9.23
CA CYS A 97 -8.92 -10.17 -7.84
C CYS A 97 -9.04 -11.56 -7.22
N ILE A 98 -8.28 -11.80 -6.16
CA ILE A 98 -8.31 -13.05 -5.41
C ILE A 98 -8.81 -12.73 -3.99
N PRO A 99 -10.07 -13.07 -3.67
CA PRO A 99 -10.55 -13.02 -2.28
C PRO A 99 -9.83 -14.06 -1.43
N ALA A 100 -9.45 -13.71 -0.20
CA ALA A 100 -8.84 -14.68 0.71
C ALA A 100 -9.84 -15.75 1.14
N ALA A 101 -9.35 -16.99 1.23
CA ALA A 101 -10.02 -18.12 1.86
C ALA A 101 -9.15 -18.60 3.04
N ASN A 102 -9.73 -18.69 4.24
CA ASN A 102 -9.02 -19.04 5.48
C ASN A 102 -7.75 -18.18 5.69
N GLY A 103 -7.89 -16.86 5.55
CA GLY A 103 -6.81 -15.89 5.69
C GLY A 103 -5.74 -15.90 4.60
N VAL A 104 -5.91 -16.65 3.50
CA VAL A 104 -4.94 -16.77 2.41
C VAL A 104 -5.54 -16.37 1.07
N ALA A 105 -4.88 -15.46 0.34
CA ALA A 105 -5.14 -15.18 -1.07
C ALA A 105 -3.86 -15.40 -1.87
N GLU A 106 -3.94 -16.15 -2.97
CA GLU A 106 -2.76 -16.46 -3.80
C GLU A 106 -3.08 -16.52 -5.28
N MET A 107 -2.11 -16.14 -6.09
CA MET A 107 -2.12 -16.25 -7.54
C MET A 107 -0.91 -17.07 -8.00
N PRO A 108 -1.08 -18.39 -8.18
CA PRO A 108 -0.07 -19.23 -8.81
C PRO A 108 -0.17 -19.17 -10.34
N GLY A 109 0.88 -19.63 -11.03
CA GLY A 109 0.84 -19.94 -12.45
C GLY A 109 1.88 -19.17 -13.26
N TYR A 110 1.57 -18.94 -14.53
CA TYR A 110 2.45 -18.22 -15.45
C TYR A 110 2.40 -16.71 -15.22
N TRP A 111 3.56 -16.06 -15.22
CA TRP A 111 3.71 -14.60 -15.13
C TRP A 111 4.64 -14.13 -16.25
N SER A 112 4.14 -13.25 -17.13
CA SER A 112 4.96 -12.64 -18.18
C SER A 112 5.90 -11.57 -17.63
N ALA A 113 6.98 -11.29 -18.33
CA ALA A 113 7.81 -10.12 -18.05
C ALA A 113 6.97 -8.83 -18.05
N GLY A 114 7.24 -7.92 -17.11
CA GLY A 114 6.55 -6.65 -17.00
C GLY A 114 6.46 -6.09 -15.59
N ASN A 115 5.78 -4.95 -15.47
CA ASN A 115 5.53 -4.29 -14.20
C ASN A 115 4.15 -4.64 -13.67
N TYR A 116 4.08 -5.00 -12.39
CA TYR A 116 2.85 -5.34 -11.70
C TYR A 116 2.66 -4.44 -10.49
N GLU A 117 1.41 -4.06 -10.24
CA GLU A 117 0.97 -3.38 -9.04
C GLU A 117 0.19 -4.37 -8.17
N ILE A 118 0.62 -4.52 -6.92
CA ILE A 118 0.04 -5.43 -5.95
C ILE A 118 -0.65 -4.61 -4.88
N PHE A 119 -1.96 -4.76 -4.78
CA PHE A 119 -2.77 -4.19 -3.72
C PHE A 119 -3.24 -5.32 -2.80
N VAL A 120 -3.05 -5.11 -1.49
CA VAL A 120 -3.56 -6.00 -0.46
C VAL A 120 -4.70 -5.26 0.24
N GLY A 121 -5.93 -5.66 -0.10
CA GLY A 121 -7.14 -5.01 0.35
C GLY A 121 -7.83 -5.73 1.48
N ASP A 122 -8.98 -5.18 1.88
CA ASP A 122 -9.90 -5.76 2.83
C ASP A 122 -11.33 -5.64 2.30
N ARG A 123 -12.17 -6.64 2.52
CA ARG A 123 -13.61 -6.58 2.17
C ARG A 123 -14.36 -5.59 3.07
N ASN A 124 -13.88 -5.33 4.27
CA ASN A 124 -14.43 -4.35 5.18
C ASN A 124 -13.87 -2.95 4.88
N PRO A 125 -14.72 -1.92 4.64
CA PRO A 125 -14.27 -0.54 4.44
C PRO A 125 -13.47 0.02 5.61
N SER A 126 -13.67 -0.53 6.81
CA SER A 126 -12.95 -0.16 8.01
C SER A 126 -11.80 -1.12 8.36
N GLY A 127 -11.55 -2.12 7.51
CA GLY A 127 -10.54 -3.15 7.73
C GLY A 127 -9.11 -2.62 7.59
N ARG A 128 -8.31 -2.88 8.62
CA ARG A 128 -6.86 -2.66 8.66
C ARG A 128 -6.25 -3.82 9.41
N GLN A 129 -5.64 -4.73 8.67
CA GLN A 129 -5.07 -5.95 9.25
C GLN A 129 -3.67 -6.20 8.70
N PRO A 130 -2.75 -6.71 9.53
CA PRO A 130 -1.41 -7.06 9.06
C PRO A 130 -1.47 -8.25 8.09
N TYR A 131 -0.54 -8.28 7.14
CA TYR A 131 -0.33 -9.42 6.26
C TYR A 131 1.16 -9.71 6.05
N GLN A 132 1.44 -10.93 5.60
CA GLN A 132 2.72 -11.34 5.04
C GLN A 132 2.54 -11.69 3.56
N LEU A 133 3.37 -11.11 2.69
CA LEU A 133 3.51 -11.45 1.29
C LEU A 133 4.68 -12.42 1.14
N SER A 134 4.48 -13.48 0.37
CA SER A 134 5.53 -14.40 -0.07
C SER A 134 5.47 -14.59 -1.59
N ILE A 135 6.62 -14.49 -2.24
CA ILE A 135 6.77 -14.74 -3.68
C ILE A 135 7.81 -15.84 -3.88
N SER A 136 7.46 -16.90 -4.59
CA SER A 136 8.38 -17.98 -4.92
C SER A 136 8.07 -18.57 -6.29
N THR A 137 9.09 -19.08 -6.96
CA THR A 137 8.92 -20.09 -8.00
C THR A 137 8.67 -21.45 -7.34
N ASN A 138 8.01 -22.34 -8.06
CA ASN A 138 7.63 -23.68 -7.55
C ASN A 138 8.14 -24.73 -8.52
#